data_AF-A0A7J9XYK8-F1
#
_entry.id   AF-A0A7J9XYK8-F1
#
_cell.length_a   1.000
_cell.length_b   1.000
_cell.length_c   1.000
_cell.angle_alpha   90.00
_cell.angle_beta   90.00
_cell.angle_gamma   90.00
#
_symmetry.space_group_name_H-M   'P 1'
#
loop_
_entity.id
_entity.type
_entity.pdbx_description
1 polymer ?
#
loop_
_entity_poly.entity_id
_entity_poly.type
_entity_poly.pdbx_seq_one_letter_code
_entity_poly.pdbx_strand_id
1 'polypeptide(L)'
;MSYRYIEELLASDRCVLLDGATGTELPRAYGGGTPLDEEIWGTRALIEAPDAVLDVHRRYVRFGCDVITTDTWGLASLLHDDGGQLWH
;
A
#
# COMPACT_ATOMS: atom_id res chain seq x y z
N MET A 1 6.01 -18.17 10.65
CA MET A 1 5.35 -17.59 11.85
C MET A 1 4.09 -16.80 11.50
N SER A 2 4.03 -15.95 10.45
CA SER A 2 2.75 -15.30 10.06
C SER A 2 1.78 -16.22 9.31
N TYR A 3 2.28 -17.12 8.45
CA TYR A 3 1.45 -18.06 7.71
C TYR A 3 0.60 -18.95 8.62
N ARG A 4 1.13 -19.38 9.77
CA ARG A 4 0.40 -20.24 10.71
C ARG A 4 -0.89 -19.60 11.24
N TYR A 5 -0.88 -18.30 11.52
CA TYR A 5 -2.10 -17.60 11.99
C TYR A 5 -3.17 -17.57 10.90
N ILE A 6 -2.77 -17.30 9.65
CA ILE A 6 -3.68 -17.32 8.50
C ILE A 6 -4.20 -18.73 8.24
N GLU A 7 -3.34 -19.75 8.31
CA GLU A 7 -3.72 -21.15 8.22
C GLU A 7 -4.72 -21.54 9.30
N GLU A 8 -4.54 -21.08 10.54
CA GLU A 8 -5.48 -21.30 11.66
C GLU A 8 -6.84 -20.62 11.43
N LEU A 9 -6.87 -19.40 10.89
CA LEU A 9 -8.11 -18.72 10.50
C LEU A 9 -8.86 -19.54 9.44
N LEU A 10 -8.17 -19.91 8.36
CA LEU A 10 -8.75 -20.67 7.26
C LEU A 10 -9.21 -22.07 7.72
N ALA A 11 -8.43 -22.77 8.53
CA ALA A 11 -8.78 -24.10 9.05
C ALA A 11 -9.94 -24.08 10.06
N SER A 12 -10.28 -22.91 10.61
CA SER A 12 -11.43 -22.70 11.51
C SER A 12 -12.63 -22.06 10.82
N ASP A 13 -12.69 -22.07 9.48
CA ASP A 13 -13.74 -21.45 8.66
C ASP A 13 -13.95 -19.96 8.98
N ARG A 14 -12.89 -19.26 9.41
CA ARG A 14 -12.91 -17.82 9.66
C ARG A 14 -12.37 -17.06 8.46
N CYS A 15 -12.97 -15.90 8.18
CA CYS A 15 -12.47 -15.00 7.15
C CYS A 15 -11.10 -14.42 7.52
N VAL A 16 -10.28 -14.20 6.50
CA VAL A 16 -9.03 -13.43 6.58
C VAL A 16 -9.31 -12.05 6.01
N LEU A 17 -9.12 -11.01 6.79
CA LEU A 17 -9.38 -9.63 6.39
C LEU A 17 -8.13 -9.01 5.75
N LEU A 18 -8.23 -8.68 4.47
CA LEU A 18 -7.23 -7.90 3.75
C LEU A 18 -7.44 -6.38 3.99
N ASP A 19 -6.42 -5.59 3.70
CA ASP A 19 -6.56 -4.14 3.64
C ASP A 19 -7.36 -3.66 2.43
N GLY A 20 -7.71 -2.37 2.45
CA GLY A 20 -8.39 -1.69 1.36
C GLY A 20 -7.42 -1.02 0.39
N ALA A 21 -7.96 -0.24 -0.54
CA ALA A 21 -7.16 0.46 -1.54
C ALA A 21 -6.24 1.54 -0.91
N THR A 22 -4.92 1.40 -1.09
CA THR A 22 -3.91 2.37 -0.64
C THR A 22 -3.92 3.63 -1.51
N GLY A 23 -3.96 3.47 -2.85
CA GLY A 23 -3.90 4.59 -3.80
C GLY A 23 -5.01 5.63 -3.61
N THR A 24 -6.22 5.21 -3.22
CA THR A 24 -7.34 6.13 -2.94
C THR A 24 -7.26 6.79 -1.56
N GLU A 25 -6.55 6.19 -0.61
CA GLU A 25 -6.37 6.71 0.75
C GLU A 25 -5.20 7.69 0.85
N LEU A 26 -4.18 7.54 0.02
CA LEU A 26 -2.99 8.41 0.02
C LEU A 26 -3.31 9.90 -0.13
N PRO A 27 -4.17 10.34 -1.07
CA PRO A 27 -4.57 11.76 -1.17
C PRO A 27 -5.22 12.30 0.11
N ARG A 28 -5.92 11.44 0.86
CA ARG A 28 -6.56 11.78 2.15
C ARG A 28 -5.54 11.89 3.28
N ALA A 29 -4.46 11.10 3.23
CA ALA A 29 -3.37 11.16 4.19
C ALA A 29 -2.45 12.37 3.96
N TYR A 30 -2.21 12.75 2.70
CA TYR A 30 -1.31 13.84 2.32
C TYR A 30 -1.92 15.25 2.42
N GLY A 31 -3.24 15.36 2.63
CA GLY A 31 -3.90 16.66 2.85
C GLY A 31 -4.50 17.32 1.61
N GLY A 32 -4.79 16.55 0.56
CA GLY A 32 -5.52 17.03 -0.61
C GLY A 32 -4.61 17.31 -1.81
N GLY A 33 -4.57 16.35 -2.71
CA GLY A 33 -3.94 16.44 -4.02
C GLY A 33 -4.05 15.07 -4.67
N THR A 34 -4.85 14.95 -5.72
CA THR A 34 -4.76 13.76 -6.56
C THR A 34 -3.50 13.93 -7.40
N PRO A 35 -2.57 12.97 -7.35
CA PRO A 35 -1.43 12.94 -8.25
C PRO A 35 -1.94 12.97 -9.67
N LEU A 36 -1.25 13.71 -10.55
CA LEU A 36 -1.59 13.79 -11.97
C LEU A 36 -1.51 12.43 -12.68
N ASP A 37 -0.84 11.45 -12.06
CA ASP A 37 -0.68 10.11 -12.58
C ASP A 37 -1.06 9.08 -11.49
N GLU A 38 -2.27 8.54 -11.61
CA GLU A 38 -2.79 7.50 -10.72
C GLU A 38 -2.03 6.17 -10.87
N GLU A 39 -1.34 5.94 -12.01
CA GLU A 39 -0.73 4.66 -12.36
C GLU A 39 0.59 4.41 -11.62
N ILE A 40 1.36 5.47 -11.35
CA ILE A 40 2.65 5.35 -10.64
C ILE A 40 2.62 5.95 -9.23
N TRP A 41 1.54 6.63 -8.84
CA TRP A 41 1.52 7.35 -7.57
C TRP A 41 1.78 6.48 -6.34
N GLY A 42 1.15 5.30 -6.25
CA GLY A 42 1.32 4.44 -5.07
C GLY A 42 2.80 4.15 -4.80
N THR A 43 3.49 3.61 -5.82
CA THR A 43 4.93 3.36 -5.69
C THR A 43 5.75 4.65 -5.52
N ARG A 44 5.41 5.74 -6.22
CA ARG A 44 6.15 7.02 -6.10
C ARG A 44 6.00 7.64 -4.71
N ALA A 45 4.86 7.45 -4.05
CA ALA A 45 4.61 7.90 -2.69
C ALA A 45 5.55 7.24 -1.67
N LEU A 46 6.10 6.05 -1.96
CA LEU A 46 7.15 5.45 -1.11
C LEU A 46 8.42 6.30 -1.04
N ILE A 47 8.71 7.09 -2.08
CA ILE A 47 9.87 7.99 -2.16
C ILE A 47 9.48 9.39 -1.70
N GLU A 48 8.39 9.92 -2.26
CA GLU A 48 7.99 11.33 -2.06
C GLU A 48 7.24 11.58 -0.74
N ALA A 49 6.53 10.59 -0.21
CA ALA A 49 5.67 10.74 0.97
C ALA A 49 5.57 9.45 1.83
N PRO A 50 6.70 8.87 2.27
CA PRO A 50 6.70 7.59 3.00
C PRO A 50 5.88 7.62 4.30
N ASP A 51 5.80 8.77 4.97
CA ASP A 51 4.98 8.92 6.18
C ASP A 51 3.48 8.81 5.88
N ALA A 52 3.03 9.28 4.71
CA ALA A 52 1.64 9.14 4.28
C ALA A 52 1.30 7.66 4.00
N VAL A 53 2.19 6.93 3.33
CA VAL A 53 2.06 5.48 3.10
C VAL A 53 1.97 4.74 4.44
N LEU A 54 2.88 5.06 5.38
CA LEU A 54 2.88 4.46 6.70
C LEU A 54 1.59 4.74 7.47
N ASP A 55 1.06 5.96 7.39
CA ASP A 55 -0.18 6.33 8.06
C ASP A 55 -1.41 5.63 7.48
N VAL A 56 -1.46 5.40 6.16
CA VAL A 56 -2.50 4.59 5.53
C VAL A 56 -2.43 3.15 6.03
N HIS A 57 -1.27 2.50 6.00
CA HIS A 57 -1.14 1.13 6.52
C HIS A 57 -1.48 1.05 8.02
N ARG A 58 -1.08 2.03 8.83
CA ARG A 58 -1.45 2.10 10.25
C ARG A 58 -2.96 2.19 10.46
N ARG A 59 -3.71 2.86 9.57
CA ARG A 59 -5.17 2.89 9.63
C ARG A 59 -5.73 1.48 9.42
N TYR A 60 -5.29 0.76 8.39
CA TYR A 60 -5.74 -0.61 8.14
C TYR A 60 -5.39 -1.58 9.27
N VAL A 61 -4.17 -1.49 9.82
CA VAL A 61 -3.79 -2.28 11.00
C VAL A 61 -4.70 -1.98 12.20
N ARG A 62 -5.03 -0.70 12.45
CA ARG A 62 -5.95 -0.33 13.54
C ARG A 62 -7.39 -0.82 13.33
N PHE A 63 -7.82 -1.00 12.08
CA PHE A 63 -9.11 -1.60 11.75
C PHE A 63 -9.14 -3.12 11.92
N GLY A 64 -7.99 -3.75 12.20
CA GLY A 64 -7.90 -5.18 12.48
C GLY A 64 -7.74 -6.05 11.23
N CYS A 65 -7.15 -5.51 10.14
CA CYS A 65 -6.76 -6.34 9.00
C CYS A 65 -5.74 -7.41 9.44
N ASP A 66 -5.95 -8.64 8.99
CA ASP A 66 -5.04 -9.77 9.22
C ASP A 66 -3.82 -9.71 8.29
N VAL A 67 -3.99 -9.09 7.11
CA VAL A 67 -2.96 -8.94 6.08
C VAL A 67 -3.02 -7.52 5.53
N ILE A 68 -1.84 -6.93 5.34
CA ILE A 68 -1.66 -5.70 4.58
C ILE A 68 -0.87 -5.99 3.30
N THR A 69 -1.20 -5.30 2.23
CA THR A 69 -0.50 -5.40 0.95
C THR A 69 0.62 -4.35 0.91
N THR A 70 1.72 -4.65 0.21
CA THR A 70 2.80 -3.67 0.00
C THR A 70 2.37 -2.65 -1.05
N ASP A 71 2.71 -1.38 -0.87
CA ASP A 71 2.40 -0.29 -1.81
C ASP A 71 3.34 -0.29 -3.03
N THR A 72 3.45 -1.44 -3.69
CA THR A 72 4.39 -1.71 -4.80
C THR A 72 3.70 -1.80 -6.16
N TRP A 73 2.44 -1.38 -6.24
CA TRP A 73 1.72 -1.32 -7.51
C TRP A 73 2.22 -0.14 -8.35
N GLY A 74 2.50 -0.39 -9.62
CA GLY A 74 3.15 0.57 -10.53
C GLY A 74 4.68 0.52 -10.49
N LEU A 75 5.32 -0.24 -9.59
CA LEU A 75 6.79 -0.31 -9.50
C LEU A 75 7.45 -0.83 -10.78
N ALA A 76 6.86 -1.84 -11.43
CA ALA A 76 7.40 -2.35 -12.69
C ALA A 76 7.30 -1.30 -13.82
N SER A 77 6.18 -0.58 -13.90
CA SER A 77 5.98 0.51 -14.87
C SER A 77 6.94 1.67 -14.60
N LEU A 78 7.10 2.05 -13.33
CA LEU A 78 8.03 3.09 -12.90
C LEU A 78 9.48 2.76 -13.29
N LEU A 79 9.91 1.51 -13.12
CA LEU A 79 11.25 1.05 -13.52
C LEU A 79 11.43 1.02 -15.05
N HIS A 80 10.36 0.76 -15.79
CA HIS A 80 10.38 0.73 -17.25
C HIS A 80 10.45 2.13 -17.85
N ASP A 81 9.67 3.07 -17.33
CA ASP A 81 9.51 4.41 -17.92
C ASP A 81 10.51 5.43 -17.37
N ASP A 82 11.01 5.25 -16.15
CA ASP A 82 11.73 6.28 -15.39
C ASP A 82 13.17 5.87 -15.00
N GLY A 83 13.73 4.86 -15.68
CA GLY A 83 15.02 4.23 -15.39
C GLY A 83 16.26 5.15 -15.35
N GLY A 84 16.10 6.46 -15.55
CA GLY A 84 17.13 7.48 -15.41
C GLY A 84 16.88 8.60 -14.39
N GLN A 85 15.64 8.88 -13.94
CA GLN A 85 15.35 10.11 -13.16
C GLN A 85 15.02 9.91 -11.67
N LEU A 86 14.78 8.69 -11.21
CA LEU A 86 14.37 8.42 -9.82
C LEU A 86 15.48 8.60 -8.76
N TRP A 87 16.75 8.67 -9.20
CA TRP A 87 17.92 8.71 -8.32
C TRP A 87 18.79 9.94 -8.61
N HIS A 88 18.27 11.13 -8.32
CA HIS A 88 19.03 12.37 -8.39
C HIS A 88 18.86 13.23 -7.14
#